data_AF-A0A4Y2MSB2-F1
#
_entry.id   AF-A0A4Y2MSB2-F1
#
_cell.length_a   1.000
_cell.length_b   1.000
_cell.length_c   1.000
_cell.angle_alpha   90.00
_cell.angle_beta   90.00
_cell.angle_gamma   90.00
#
_symmetry.space_group_name_H-M   'P 1'
#
loop_
_entity.id
_entity.type
_entity.pdbx_description
1 polymer ?
#
loop_
_entity_poly.entity_id
_entity_poly.type
_entity_poly.pdbx_seq_one_letter_code
_entity_poly.pdbx_strand_id
1 'polypeptide(L)'
;MKIEDVRSEVKGKFEEVQHKVEGKIEEVEQNVEGKIGDIERRLSEREDRPFSFSASPEFMHPRQTIKGLTFDEQTLWTVFKTQFDVVSSTNRWTDFVKASQLVASIRGSAAEVLQGIPADKLTDLTTIEKALESRFGDSHLTQFYRTEPKTRRQKPEESLQELAADVERLMSLAYAECPLDVRESLAAQYFVDAIRDEDKQHSIRLMAAKDLKSSLVYSLKYEDARTFPRHLDTSDQSRRRII
;
A
#
# COMPACT_ATOMS: atom_id res chain seq x y z
N MET A 1 -51.02 36.39 64.91
CA MET A 1 -49.86 36.94 64.17
C MET A 1 -50.41 37.60 62.91
N LYS A 2 -50.20 38.92 62.74
CA LYS A 2 -50.83 39.70 61.67
C LYS A 2 -50.04 39.47 60.37
N ILE A 3 -50.74 39.36 59.24
CA ILE A 3 -50.15 39.12 57.90
C ILE A 3 -49.08 40.18 57.54
N GLU A 4 -49.17 41.39 58.11
CA GLU A 4 -48.17 42.45 57.97
C GLU A 4 -46.79 42.10 58.54
N ASP A 5 -46.71 41.39 59.67
CA ASP A 5 -45.42 41.01 60.27
C ASP A 5 -44.69 39.98 59.41
N VAL A 6 -45.43 39.03 58.82
CA VAL A 6 -44.84 38.03 57.91
C VAL A 6 -44.36 38.72 56.62
N ARG A 7 -45.09 39.73 56.13
CA ARG A 7 -44.71 40.48 54.93
C ARG A 7 -43.44 41.32 55.14
N SER A 8 -43.29 41.95 56.30
CA SER A 8 -42.09 42.72 56.62
C SER A 8 -40.86 41.83 56.80
N GLU A 9 -41.01 40.65 57.42
CA GLU A 9 -39.93 39.68 57.58
C GLU A 9 -39.48 39.07 56.25
N VAL A 10 -40.43 38.72 55.36
CA VAL A 10 -40.12 38.22 54.02
C VAL A 10 -39.41 39.28 53.18
N LYS A 11 -39.81 40.55 53.30
CA LYS A 11 -39.14 41.66 52.61
C LYS A 11 -37.70 41.84 53.09
N GLY A 12 -37.47 41.81 54.40
CA GLY A 12 -36.11 41.89 54.97
C GLY A 12 -35.20 40.75 54.49
N LYS A 13 -35.71 39.51 54.48
CA LYS A 13 -34.98 38.35 53.96
C LYS A 13 -34.67 38.47 52.46
N PHE A 14 -35.55 39.08 51.68
CA PHE A 14 -35.32 39.32 50.25
C PHE A 14 -34.20 40.35 50.03
N GLU A 15 -34.21 41.45 50.78
CA GLU A 15 -33.15 42.48 50.73
C GLU A 15 -31.79 41.91 51.16
N GLU A 16 -31.75 41.06 52.19
CA GLU A 16 -30.52 40.37 52.62
C GLU A 16 -29.97 39.43 51.53
N VAL A 17 -30.85 38.64 50.91
CA VAL A 17 -30.47 37.73 49.82
C VAL A 17 -29.97 38.53 48.61
N GLN A 18 -30.62 39.65 48.29
CA GLN A 18 -30.20 40.52 47.19
C GLN A 18 -28.78 41.05 47.40
N HIS A 19 -28.49 41.64 48.58
CA HIS A 19 -27.16 42.14 48.90
C HIS A 19 -26.09 41.03 48.89
N LYS A 20 -26.45 39.81 49.30
CA LYS A 20 -25.54 38.65 49.27
C LYS A 20 -25.26 38.17 47.85
N VAL A 21 -26.24 38.26 46.95
CA VAL A 21 -26.07 37.91 45.53
C VAL A 21 -25.21 38.95 44.83
N GLU A 22 -25.47 40.25 45.05
CA GLU A 22 -24.67 41.35 44.49
C GLU A 22 -23.20 41.23 44.88
N GLY A 23 -22.89 41.03 46.17
CA GLY A 23 -21.50 40.86 46.61
C GLY A 23 -20.79 39.62 46.01
N LYS A 24 -21.52 38.54 45.76
CA LYS A 24 -20.96 37.35 45.08
C LYS A 24 -20.70 37.60 43.59
N ILE A 25 -21.51 38.43 42.93
CA ILE A 25 -21.30 38.79 41.54
C ILE A 25 -20.02 39.63 41.42
N GLU A 26 -19.86 40.64 42.28
CA GLU A 26 -18.64 41.47 42.32
C GLU A 26 -17.37 40.64 42.58
N GLU A 27 -17.42 39.68 43.50
CA GLU A 27 -16.29 38.77 43.78
C GLU A 27 -15.92 37.92 42.54
N VAL A 28 -16.91 37.42 41.82
CA VAL A 28 -16.70 36.64 40.59
C VAL A 28 -16.12 37.51 39.49
N GLU A 29 -16.63 38.73 39.31
CA GLU A 29 -16.12 39.68 38.32
C GLU A 29 -14.65 40.01 38.56
N GLN A 30 -14.27 40.36 39.80
CA GLN A 30 -12.87 40.62 40.15
C GLN A 30 -11.96 39.42 39.90
N ASN A 31 -12.43 38.20 40.18
CA ASN A 31 -11.67 36.97 39.93
C ASN A 31 -11.51 36.67 38.44
N VAL A 32 -12.53 36.97 37.62
CA VAL A 32 -12.46 36.80 36.16
C VAL A 32 -11.49 37.80 35.55
N GLU A 33 -11.58 39.08 35.95
CA GLU A 33 -10.65 40.13 35.50
C GLU A 33 -9.20 39.78 35.85
N GLY A 34 -8.94 39.31 37.08
CA GLY A 34 -7.60 38.86 37.50
C GLY A 34 -7.06 37.72 36.64
N LYS A 35 -7.89 36.72 36.33
CA LYS A 35 -7.49 35.59 35.46
C LYS A 35 -7.23 36.01 34.01
N ILE A 36 -8.01 36.97 33.49
CA ILE A 36 -7.80 37.53 32.15
C ILE A 36 -6.44 38.22 32.10
N GLY A 37 -6.11 39.07 33.08
CA GLY A 37 -4.81 39.74 33.15
C GLY A 37 -3.63 38.75 33.24
N ASP A 38 -3.78 37.66 33.99
CA ASP A 38 -2.76 36.60 34.05
C ASP A 38 -2.59 35.85 32.72
N ILE A 39 -3.69 35.62 31.98
CA ILE A 39 -3.65 35.00 30.65
C ILE A 39 -2.99 35.94 29.65
N GLU A 40 -3.35 37.22 29.64
CA GLU A 40 -2.76 38.24 28.77
C GLU A 40 -1.24 38.35 29.00
N ARG A 41 -0.80 38.41 30.26
CA ARG A 41 0.63 38.41 30.61
C ARG A 41 1.36 37.16 30.09
N ARG A 42 0.77 35.98 30.26
CA ARG A 42 1.33 34.71 29.73
C ARG A 42 1.35 34.66 28.21
N LEU A 43 0.44 35.38 27.55
CA LEU A 43 0.41 35.50 26.09
C LEU A 43 1.56 36.39 25.61
N SER A 44 1.76 37.56 26.24
CA SER A 44 2.86 38.48 25.93
C SER A 44 4.24 37.83 26.14
N GLU A 45 4.42 37.10 27.24
CA GLU A 45 5.66 36.32 27.50
C GLU A 45 5.92 35.23 26.44
N ARG A 46 4.88 34.73 25.77
CA ARG A 46 5.00 33.75 24.69
C ARG A 46 5.24 34.41 23.32
N GLU A 47 4.65 35.58 23.06
CA GLU A 47 4.82 36.33 21.82
C GLU A 47 6.21 37.00 21.72
N ASP A 48 6.77 37.47 22.85
CA ASP A 48 8.12 38.06 22.92
C ASP A 48 9.26 37.03 22.80
N ARG A 49 8.94 35.73 22.76
CA ARG A 49 9.92 34.73 22.34
C ARG A 49 9.97 34.78 20.81
N PRO A 50 11.03 35.35 20.20
CA PRO A 50 11.20 35.16 18.77
C PRO A 50 11.18 33.65 18.52
N PHE A 51 10.43 33.22 17.50
CA PHE A 51 10.47 31.85 16.99
C PHE A 51 11.89 31.56 16.46
N SER A 52 12.88 31.47 17.36
CA SER A 52 14.04 30.65 17.11
C SER A 52 13.55 29.23 17.31
N PHE A 53 13.20 28.58 16.21
CA PHE A 53 13.54 27.17 16.08
C PHE A 53 14.99 27.08 16.55
N SER A 54 15.22 26.61 17.77
CA SER A 54 16.57 26.22 18.14
C SER A 54 16.88 25.10 17.17
N ALA A 55 17.71 25.41 16.19
CA ALA A 55 18.23 24.47 15.23
C ALA A 55 19.09 23.51 16.05
N SER A 56 18.44 22.50 16.63
CA SER A 56 19.13 21.34 17.15
C SER A 56 19.85 20.71 15.95
N PRO A 57 21.18 20.54 16.00
CA PRO A 57 21.95 19.97 14.89
C PRO A 57 21.47 18.57 14.48
N GLU A 58 20.66 17.91 15.31
CA GLU A 58 20.11 16.57 15.07
C GLU A 58 18.96 16.53 14.05
N PHE A 59 18.35 17.67 13.69
CA PHE A 59 17.30 17.73 12.66
C PHE A 59 17.76 18.31 11.33
N MET A 60 19.07 18.55 11.16
CA MET A 60 19.71 18.99 9.91
C MET A 60 19.91 17.85 8.91
N HIS A 61 18.96 16.91 8.85
CA HIS A 61 18.81 16.14 7.62
C HIS A 61 18.01 17.03 6.67
N PRO A 62 18.50 17.30 5.44
CA PRO A 62 17.63 17.83 4.41
C PRO A 62 16.41 16.92 4.41
N ARG A 63 15.22 17.48 4.67
CA ARG A 63 13.97 16.77 4.36
C ARG A 63 14.13 16.40 2.90
N GLN A 64 14.41 15.13 2.63
CA GLN A 64 14.51 14.64 1.26
C GLN A 64 13.16 14.96 0.66
N THR A 65 13.13 16.00 -0.15
CA THR A 65 11.96 16.34 -0.95
C THR A 65 11.95 15.26 -2.00
N ILE A 66 11.39 14.11 -1.65
CA ILE A 66 11.16 13.02 -2.59
C ILE A 66 10.39 13.68 -3.72
N LYS A 67 11.00 13.70 -4.92
CA LYS A 67 10.36 14.15 -6.16
C LYS A 67 8.93 13.63 -6.13
N GLY A 68 7.96 14.53 -6.29
CA GLY A 68 6.55 14.20 -6.15
C GLY A 68 6.23 12.92 -6.91
N LEU A 69 5.82 11.89 -6.17
CA LEU A 69 5.29 10.66 -6.76
C LEU A 69 4.19 11.08 -7.74
N THR A 70 4.22 10.51 -8.94
CA THR A 70 3.26 10.84 -9.98
C THR A 70 2.56 9.56 -10.40
N PHE A 71 1.23 9.57 -10.44
CA PHE A 71 0.41 8.49 -10.96
C PHE A 71 -0.27 8.95 -12.24
N ASP A 72 0.20 8.44 -13.37
CA ASP A 72 -0.24 8.76 -14.73
C ASP A 72 -0.62 7.49 -15.53
N GLU A 73 -1.00 6.41 -14.83
CA GLU A 73 -1.34 5.10 -15.38
C GLU A 73 -0.19 4.34 -16.07
N GLN A 74 1.03 4.87 -16.14
CA GLN A 74 2.18 4.12 -16.67
C GLN A 74 2.68 3.03 -15.69
N THR A 75 2.42 3.23 -14.40
CA THR A 75 2.75 2.29 -13.34
C THR A 75 1.47 1.68 -12.79
N LEU A 76 1.48 0.37 -12.46
CA LEU A 76 0.35 -0.29 -11.82
C LEU A 76 -0.04 0.42 -10.51
N TRP A 77 -1.35 0.53 -10.25
CA TRP A 77 -1.88 1.18 -9.05
C TRP A 77 -1.29 0.57 -7.77
N THR A 78 -1.16 -0.75 -7.69
CA THR A 78 -0.59 -1.45 -6.53
C THR A 78 0.88 -1.13 -6.28
N VAL A 79 1.68 -0.98 -7.34
CA VAL A 79 3.08 -0.56 -7.25
C VAL A 79 3.18 0.89 -6.77
N PHE A 80 2.36 1.79 -7.34
CA PHE A 80 2.31 3.18 -6.91
C PHE A 80 1.88 3.29 -5.43
N LYS A 81 0.82 2.58 -5.03
CA LYS A 81 0.30 2.57 -3.66
C LYS A 81 1.34 2.09 -2.66
N THR A 82 2.09 1.03 -2.99
CA THR A 82 3.19 0.53 -2.16
C THR A 82 4.28 1.60 -1.97
N GLN A 83 4.69 2.27 -3.05
CA GLN A 83 5.67 3.36 -2.98
C GLN A 83 5.14 4.53 -2.13
N PHE A 84 3.88 4.91 -2.33
CA PHE A 84 3.21 5.96 -1.58
C PHE A 84 3.11 5.64 -0.08
N ASP A 85 2.82 4.40 0.28
CA ASP A 85 2.73 3.95 1.68
C ASP A 85 4.09 3.98 2.37
N VAL A 86 5.16 3.55 1.69
CA VAL A 86 6.53 3.66 2.20
C VAL A 86 6.89 5.12 2.42
N VAL A 87 6.69 5.98 1.42
CA VAL A 87 7.02 7.41 1.51
C VAL A 87 6.22 8.11 2.61
N SER A 88 4.93 7.84 2.71
CA SER A 88 4.07 8.47 3.72
C SER A 88 4.42 8.02 5.14
N SER A 89 4.81 6.75 5.32
CA SER A 89 5.25 6.19 6.61
C SER A 89 6.58 6.78 7.04
N THR A 90 7.57 6.84 6.15
CA THR A 90 8.88 7.45 6.42
C THR A 90 8.75 8.92 6.80
N ASN A 91 7.83 9.64 6.15
CA ASN A 91 7.57 11.05 6.44
C ASN A 91 6.53 11.29 7.55
N ARG A 92 5.98 10.23 8.15
CA ARG A 92 4.95 10.28 9.22
C ARG A 92 3.77 11.17 8.86
N TRP A 93 3.27 11.06 7.63
CA TRP A 93 2.11 11.82 7.19
C TRP A 93 0.85 11.39 7.94
N THR A 94 0.04 12.39 8.33
CA THR A 94 -1.32 12.15 8.81
C THR A 94 -2.23 11.78 7.63
N ASP A 95 -3.37 11.15 7.89
CA ASP A 95 -4.31 10.76 6.82
C ASP A 95 -4.78 11.93 5.96
N PHE A 96 -4.92 13.12 6.57
CA PHE A 96 -5.22 14.34 5.85
C PHE A 96 -4.10 14.74 4.86
N VAL A 97 -2.83 14.66 5.30
CA VAL A 97 -1.67 14.95 4.45
C VAL A 97 -1.53 13.88 3.36
N LYS A 98 -1.78 12.60 3.69
CA LYS A 98 -1.83 11.52 2.71
C LYS A 98 -2.90 11.77 1.65
N ALA A 99 -4.13 12.10 2.03
CA ALA A 99 -5.21 12.39 1.09
C ALA A 99 -4.84 13.54 0.15
N SER A 100 -4.35 14.64 0.72
CA SER A 100 -3.93 15.83 -0.04
C SER A 100 -2.80 15.50 -1.01
N GLN A 101 -1.80 14.76 -0.56
CA GLN A 101 -0.66 14.38 -1.39
C GLN A 101 -1.05 13.35 -2.46
N LEU A 102 -1.97 12.43 -2.17
CA LEU A 102 -2.46 11.44 -3.11
C LEU A 102 -3.20 12.14 -4.26
N VAL A 103 -4.14 13.04 -3.93
CA VAL A 103 -4.81 13.89 -4.92
C VAL A 103 -3.80 14.70 -5.74
N ALA A 104 -2.80 15.29 -5.07
CA ALA A 104 -1.74 16.05 -5.72
C ALA A 104 -0.78 15.19 -6.57
N SER A 105 -0.74 13.87 -6.39
CA SER A 105 0.12 12.95 -7.15
C SER A 105 -0.53 12.45 -8.43
N ILE A 106 -1.86 12.47 -8.51
CA ILE A 106 -2.62 11.96 -9.65
C ILE A 106 -2.57 12.97 -10.81
N ARG A 107 -2.22 12.50 -12.00
CA ARG A 107 -2.07 13.32 -13.22
C ARG A 107 -2.67 12.61 -14.43
N GLY A 108 -2.84 13.35 -15.52
CA GLY A 108 -3.34 12.80 -16.79
C GLY A 108 -4.75 12.22 -16.69
N SER A 109 -5.01 11.14 -17.42
CA SER A 109 -6.30 10.43 -17.43
C SER A 109 -6.69 9.84 -16.07
N ALA A 110 -5.70 9.55 -15.21
CA ALA A 110 -5.98 9.06 -13.85
C ALA A 110 -6.74 10.09 -13.01
N ALA A 111 -6.54 11.38 -13.27
CA ALA A 111 -7.22 12.46 -12.55
C ALA A 111 -8.73 12.49 -12.79
N GLU A 112 -9.23 11.85 -13.85
CA GLU A 112 -10.66 11.74 -14.10
C GLU A 112 -11.39 10.97 -12.98
N VAL A 113 -10.72 10.06 -12.25
CA VAL A 113 -11.29 9.39 -11.06
C VAL A 113 -11.80 10.41 -10.06
N LEU A 114 -11.08 11.53 -9.90
CA LEU A 114 -11.37 12.54 -8.90
C LEU A 114 -12.68 13.28 -9.19
N GLN A 115 -13.13 13.32 -10.45
CA GLN A 115 -14.40 13.95 -10.82
C GLN A 115 -15.61 13.18 -10.29
N GLY A 116 -15.48 11.88 -10.05
CA GLY A 116 -16.53 11.03 -9.47
C GLY A 116 -16.66 11.16 -7.95
N ILE A 117 -15.74 11.87 -7.29
CA ILE A 117 -15.69 12.00 -5.83
C ILE A 117 -16.24 13.38 -5.43
N PRO A 118 -17.20 13.46 -4.49
CA PRO A 118 -17.65 14.73 -3.93
C PRO A 118 -16.49 15.53 -3.30
N ALA A 119 -16.48 16.86 -3.48
CA ALA A 119 -15.37 17.70 -3.05
C ALA A 119 -15.10 17.65 -1.53
N ASP A 120 -16.15 17.48 -0.72
CA ASP A 120 -16.06 17.31 0.74
C ASP A 120 -15.44 15.96 1.16
N LYS A 121 -15.32 15.01 0.22
CA LYS A 121 -14.72 13.69 0.40
C LYS A 121 -13.31 13.58 -0.17
N LEU A 122 -12.82 14.59 -0.90
CA LEU A 122 -11.43 14.64 -1.39
C LEU A 122 -10.38 14.86 -0.29
N THR A 123 -10.81 14.99 0.97
CA THR A 123 -9.93 14.98 2.15
C THR A 123 -9.93 13.65 2.88
N ASP A 124 -10.83 12.73 2.54
CA ASP A 124 -10.87 11.39 3.12
C ASP A 124 -10.04 10.42 2.29
N LEU A 125 -8.90 10.02 2.85
CA LEU A 125 -7.96 9.08 2.24
C LEU A 125 -8.68 7.81 1.79
N THR A 126 -9.56 7.27 2.64
CA THR A 126 -10.24 5.99 2.40
C THR A 126 -11.14 6.04 1.18
N THR A 127 -11.84 7.15 0.99
CA THR A 127 -12.74 7.35 -0.16
C THR A 127 -11.93 7.47 -1.46
N ILE A 128 -10.83 8.22 -1.44
CA ILE A 128 -9.95 8.38 -2.61
C ILE A 128 -9.31 7.05 -3.00
N GLU A 129 -8.75 6.33 -2.03
CA GLU A 129 -8.15 5.01 -2.27
C GLU A 129 -9.15 4.03 -2.85
N LYS A 130 -10.38 3.96 -2.31
CA LYS A 130 -11.42 3.07 -2.84
C LYS A 130 -11.80 3.39 -4.28
N ALA A 131 -11.89 4.66 -4.64
CA ALA A 131 -12.21 5.07 -6.01
C ALA A 131 -11.08 4.67 -6.99
N LEU A 132 -9.83 4.86 -6.58
CA LEU A 132 -8.65 4.46 -7.37
C LEU A 132 -8.55 2.94 -7.47
N GLU A 133 -8.77 2.21 -6.37
CA GLU A 133 -8.81 0.75 -6.34
C GLU A 133 -9.95 0.18 -7.21
N SER A 134 -11.10 0.85 -7.26
CA SER A 134 -12.20 0.41 -8.11
C SER A 134 -11.93 0.60 -9.60
N ARG A 135 -11.23 1.66 -10.02
CA ARG A 135 -10.97 1.95 -11.44
C ARG A 135 -9.66 1.34 -11.94
N PHE A 136 -8.65 1.30 -11.10
CA PHE A 136 -7.28 0.87 -11.45
C PHE A 136 -6.76 -0.30 -10.62
N GLY A 137 -7.50 -0.75 -9.60
CA GLY A 137 -7.10 -1.91 -8.82
C GLY A 137 -7.08 -3.17 -9.67
N ASP A 138 -6.25 -4.11 -9.24
CA ASP A 138 -5.93 -5.32 -10.00
C ASP A 138 -7.12 -6.27 -10.18
N SER A 139 -8.29 -5.98 -9.61
CA SER A 139 -9.50 -6.82 -9.71
C SER A 139 -9.88 -7.13 -11.17
N HIS A 140 -9.79 -6.14 -12.07
CA HIS A 140 -10.09 -6.33 -13.50
C HIS A 140 -8.90 -6.93 -14.28
N LEU A 141 -7.67 -6.62 -13.88
CA LEU A 141 -6.44 -7.07 -14.53
C LEU A 141 -6.11 -8.53 -14.19
N THR A 142 -6.52 -8.99 -13.01
CA THR A 142 -6.44 -10.38 -12.54
C THR A 142 -7.11 -11.35 -13.52
N GLN A 143 -8.24 -10.97 -14.13
CA GLN A 143 -8.92 -11.85 -15.09
C GLN A 143 -8.14 -11.98 -16.42
N PHE A 144 -7.52 -10.89 -16.88
CA PHE A 144 -6.64 -10.87 -18.05
C PHE A 144 -5.40 -11.74 -17.81
N TYR A 145 -4.68 -11.51 -16.71
CA TYR A 145 -3.49 -12.29 -16.35
C TYR A 145 -3.81 -13.75 -15.93
N ARG A 146 -5.06 -14.09 -15.58
CA ARG A 146 -5.47 -15.51 -15.40
C ARG A 146 -5.58 -16.26 -16.72
N THR A 147 -5.85 -15.57 -17.82
CA THR A 147 -5.99 -16.18 -19.15
C THR A 147 -4.68 -16.23 -19.92
N GLU A 148 -3.80 -15.25 -19.73
CA GLU A 148 -2.54 -15.13 -20.46
C GLU A 148 -1.58 -16.33 -20.30
N PRO A 149 -1.38 -16.91 -19.08
CA PRO A 149 -0.59 -18.13 -18.88
C PRO A 149 -1.11 -19.33 -19.67
N LYS A 150 -2.44 -19.44 -19.87
CA LYS A 150 -3.05 -20.56 -20.62
C LYS A 150 -2.68 -20.53 -22.09
N THR A 151 -2.56 -19.33 -22.64
CA THR A 151 -2.23 -19.08 -24.05
C THR A 151 -0.73 -18.97 -24.31
N ARG A 152 0.09 -18.90 -23.26
CA ARG A 152 1.54 -18.74 -23.37
C ARG A 152 2.18 -19.99 -23.97
N ARG A 153 3.06 -19.80 -24.96
CA ARG A 153 3.91 -20.83 -25.57
C ARG A 153 5.32 -20.30 -25.76
N GLN A 154 6.32 -21.16 -25.58
CA GLN A 154 7.74 -20.84 -25.74
C GLN A 154 8.03 -20.39 -27.18
N LYS A 155 8.69 -19.24 -27.33
CA LYS A 155 9.11 -18.75 -28.65
C LYS A 155 10.33 -19.54 -29.18
N PRO A 156 10.58 -19.57 -30.50
CA PRO A 156 11.68 -20.36 -31.06
C PRO A 156 13.08 -20.06 -30.52
N GLU A 157 13.34 -18.82 -30.13
CA GLU A 157 14.63 -18.33 -29.64
C GLU A 157 14.65 -18.08 -28.13
N GLU A 158 13.53 -18.32 -27.45
CA GLU A 158 13.38 -18.06 -26.02
C GLU A 158 13.93 -19.21 -25.20
N SER A 159 14.83 -18.87 -24.28
CA SER A 159 15.40 -19.82 -23.33
C SER A 159 14.37 -20.29 -22.30
N LEU A 160 14.59 -21.46 -21.70
CA LEU A 160 13.72 -21.96 -20.63
C LEU A 160 13.72 -21.03 -19.41
N GLN A 161 14.84 -20.35 -19.14
CA GLN A 161 14.96 -19.40 -18.05
C GLN A 161 14.11 -18.14 -18.31
N GLU A 162 14.12 -17.62 -19.52
CA GLU A 162 13.27 -16.47 -19.92
C GLU A 162 11.78 -16.84 -19.85
N LEU A 163 11.41 -18.03 -20.33
CA LEU A 163 10.06 -18.54 -20.20
C LEU A 163 9.63 -18.67 -18.73
N ALA A 164 10.49 -19.24 -17.88
CA ALA A 164 10.20 -19.40 -16.45
C ALA A 164 10.04 -18.05 -15.75
N ALA A 165 10.91 -17.08 -16.03
CA ALA A 165 10.84 -15.74 -15.46
C ALA A 165 9.54 -15.02 -15.88
N ASP A 166 9.12 -15.16 -17.13
CA ASP A 166 7.86 -14.58 -17.60
C ASP A 166 6.63 -15.27 -16.98
N VAL A 167 6.66 -16.61 -16.82
CA VAL A 167 5.61 -17.35 -16.09
C VAL A 167 5.54 -16.91 -14.64
N GLU A 168 6.67 -16.79 -13.94
CA GLU A 168 6.74 -16.32 -12.55
C GLU A 168 6.16 -14.90 -12.40
N ARG A 169 6.51 -14.01 -13.33
CA ARG A 169 5.96 -12.65 -13.40
C ARG A 169 4.45 -12.67 -13.60
N LEU A 170 3.94 -13.45 -14.55
CA LEU A 170 2.50 -13.59 -14.80
C LEU A 170 1.77 -14.17 -13.60
N MET A 171 2.34 -15.16 -12.91
CA MET A 171 1.73 -15.77 -11.72
C MET A 171 1.67 -14.80 -10.55
N SER A 172 2.71 -13.99 -10.37
CA SER A 172 2.76 -12.95 -9.35
C SER A 172 1.71 -11.86 -9.59
N LEU A 173 1.41 -11.54 -10.85
CA LEU A 173 0.38 -10.57 -11.23
C LEU A 173 -1.04 -11.16 -11.18
N ALA A 174 -1.22 -12.41 -11.59
CA ALA A 174 -2.54 -13.06 -11.69
C ALA A 174 -3.06 -13.65 -10.38
N TYR A 175 -2.16 -14.01 -9.46
CA TYR A 175 -2.47 -14.78 -8.25
C TYR A 175 -1.73 -14.23 -7.01
N ALA A 176 -1.56 -12.91 -6.93
CA ALA A 176 -0.92 -12.22 -5.79
C ALA A 176 -1.53 -12.57 -4.42
N GLU A 177 -2.84 -12.80 -4.39
CA GLU A 177 -3.62 -13.14 -3.19
C GLU A 177 -3.56 -14.63 -2.81
N CYS A 178 -3.08 -15.50 -3.72
CA CYS A 178 -2.98 -16.92 -3.43
C CYS A 178 -1.75 -17.22 -2.57
N PRO A 179 -1.81 -18.23 -1.67
CA PRO A 179 -0.63 -18.74 -0.97
C PRO A 179 0.52 -19.07 -1.94
N LEU A 180 1.76 -18.81 -1.50
CA LEU A 180 2.95 -18.93 -2.35
C LEU A 180 3.12 -20.35 -2.92
N ASP A 181 2.88 -21.37 -2.10
CA ASP A 181 2.95 -22.78 -2.47
C ASP A 181 1.95 -23.16 -3.58
N VAL A 182 0.72 -22.64 -3.49
CA VAL A 182 -0.30 -22.81 -4.52
C VAL A 182 0.11 -22.12 -5.81
N ARG A 183 0.66 -20.90 -5.70
CA ARG A 183 1.12 -20.11 -6.84
C ARG A 183 2.30 -20.78 -7.55
N GLU A 184 3.28 -21.30 -6.81
CA GLU A 184 4.44 -22.00 -7.35
C GLU A 184 4.07 -23.33 -8.01
N SER A 185 3.13 -24.08 -7.42
CA SER A 185 2.60 -25.32 -8.01
C SER A 185 1.90 -25.04 -9.34
N LEU A 186 1.09 -23.99 -9.38
CA LEU A 186 0.40 -23.57 -10.59
C LEU A 186 1.38 -23.06 -11.66
N ALA A 187 2.37 -22.27 -11.25
CA ALA A 187 3.45 -21.79 -12.11
C ALA A 187 4.21 -22.95 -12.78
N ALA A 188 4.52 -24.00 -12.01
CA ALA A 188 5.17 -25.20 -12.53
C ALA A 188 4.35 -25.86 -13.65
N GLN A 189 3.04 -26.00 -13.45
CA GLN A 189 2.14 -26.59 -14.44
C GLN A 189 2.08 -25.74 -15.73
N TYR A 190 1.91 -24.43 -15.59
CA TYR A 190 1.88 -23.51 -16.73
C TYR A 190 3.20 -23.46 -17.50
N PHE A 191 4.33 -23.47 -16.78
CA PHE A 191 5.65 -23.51 -17.42
C PHE A 191 5.80 -24.75 -18.28
N VAL A 192 5.43 -25.93 -17.76
CA VAL A 192 5.50 -27.19 -18.52
C VAL A 192 4.56 -27.16 -19.73
N ASP A 193 3.32 -26.69 -19.55
CA ASP A 193 2.35 -26.60 -20.65
C ASP A 193 2.75 -25.57 -21.74
N ALA A 194 3.59 -24.60 -21.40
CA ALA A 194 4.11 -23.60 -22.33
C ALA A 194 5.33 -24.08 -23.15
N ILE A 195 6.03 -25.15 -22.75
CA ILE A 195 7.19 -25.68 -23.48
C ILE A 195 6.78 -26.15 -24.89
N ARG A 196 7.58 -25.77 -25.91
CA ARG A 196 7.29 -26.09 -27.32
C ARG A 196 7.61 -27.54 -27.70
N ASP A 197 8.66 -28.11 -27.09
CA ASP A 197 9.10 -29.49 -27.35
C ASP A 197 8.16 -30.48 -26.62
N GLU A 198 7.30 -31.17 -27.38
CA GLU A 198 6.29 -32.08 -26.84
C GLU A 198 6.89 -33.28 -26.09
N ASP A 199 8.04 -33.81 -26.54
CA ASP A 199 8.72 -34.92 -25.88
C ASP A 199 9.31 -34.48 -24.53
N LYS A 200 9.90 -33.28 -24.51
CA LYS A 200 10.41 -32.65 -23.29
C LYS A 200 9.26 -32.34 -22.33
N GLN A 201 8.19 -31.75 -22.84
CA GLN A 201 6.97 -31.46 -22.07
C GLN A 201 6.39 -32.73 -21.44
N HIS A 202 6.26 -33.83 -22.19
CA HIS A 202 5.75 -35.09 -21.66
C HIS A 202 6.68 -35.68 -20.58
N SER A 203 7.99 -35.62 -20.81
CA SER A 203 9.01 -36.10 -19.85
C SER A 203 8.98 -35.32 -18.53
N ILE A 204 8.75 -34.00 -18.58
CA ILE A 204 8.69 -33.16 -17.37
C ILE A 204 7.35 -33.35 -16.65
N ARG A 205 6.22 -33.54 -17.36
CA ARG A 205 4.92 -33.85 -16.73
C ARG A 205 4.96 -35.11 -15.89
N LEU A 206 5.70 -36.13 -16.33
CA LEU A 206 5.91 -37.38 -15.59
C LEU A 206 6.68 -37.19 -14.27
N MET A 207 7.49 -36.13 -14.14
CA MET A 207 8.28 -35.86 -12.94
C MET A 207 7.50 -35.18 -11.81
N ALA A 208 6.25 -34.73 -12.06
CA ALA A 208 5.37 -34.10 -11.07
C ALA A 208 6.08 -33.03 -10.20
N ALA A 209 6.70 -32.05 -10.86
CA ALA A 209 7.40 -30.97 -10.18
C ALA A 209 6.44 -30.19 -9.25
N LYS A 210 6.87 -29.98 -7.99
CA LYS A 210 6.07 -29.32 -6.95
C LYS A 210 6.07 -27.79 -7.06
N ASP A 211 7.10 -27.24 -7.68
CA ASP A 211 7.35 -25.82 -7.78
C ASP A 211 8.06 -25.48 -9.10
N LEU A 212 7.97 -24.21 -9.51
CA LEU A 212 8.50 -23.74 -10.79
C LEU A 212 10.02 -23.97 -10.90
N LYS A 213 10.75 -23.76 -9.82
CA LYS A 213 12.21 -23.90 -9.80
C LYS A 213 12.61 -25.35 -10.02
N SER A 214 11.96 -26.30 -9.36
CA SER A 214 12.14 -27.73 -9.58
C SER A 214 11.86 -28.07 -11.05
N SER A 215 10.76 -27.58 -11.63
CA SER A 215 10.41 -27.82 -13.03
C SER A 215 11.47 -27.31 -14.01
N LEU A 216 11.99 -26.09 -13.79
CA LEU A 216 13.06 -25.51 -14.59
C LEU A 216 14.35 -26.34 -14.50
N VAL A 217 14.78 -26.72 -13.29
CA VAL A 217 15.98 -27.54 -13.09
C VAL A 217 15.89 -28.88 -13.82
N TYR A 218 14.74 -29.55 -13.77
CA TYR A 218 14.55 -30.79 -14.52
C TYR A 218 14.57 -30.58 -16.04
N SER A 219 13.99 -29.49 -16.51
CA SER A 219 13.95 -29.15 -17.93
C SER A 219 15.35 -28.91 -18.49
N LEU A 220 16.20 -28.20 -17.75
CA LEU A 220 17.60 -27.97 -18.11
C LEU A 220 18.39 -29.29 -18.14
N LYS A 221 18.21 -30.16 -17.13
CA LYS A 221 18.85 -31.49 -17.11
C LYS A 221 18.44 -32.36 -18.30
N TYR A 222 17.20 -32.25 -18.76
CA TYR A 222 16.72 -32.96 -19.93
C TYR A 222 17.37 -32.43 -21.22
N GLU A 223 17.55 -31.12 -21.35
CA GLU A 223 18.28 -30.51 -22.47
C GLU A 223 19.73 -31.00 -22.52
N ASP A 224 20.45 -30.91 -21.39
CA ASP A 224 21.83 -31.38 -21.29
C ASP A 224 21.96 -32.86 -21.71
N ALA A 225 21.04 -33.71 -21.25
CA ALA A 225 21.04 -35.14 -21.58
C ALA A 225 20.75 -35.44 -23.07
N ARG A 226 20.04 -34.55 -23.77
CA ARG A 226 19.74 -34.68 -25.21
C ARG A 226 20.85 -34.12 -26.09
N THR A 227 21.54 -33.06 -25.64
CA THR A 227 22.69 -32.49 -26.35
C THR A 227 23.92 -33.41 -26.31
N PHE A 228 24.00 -34.28 -25.31
CA PHE A 228 25.02 -35.34 -25.21
C PHE A 228 24.37 -36.73 -25.24
N PRO A 229 23.99 -37.26 -26.42
CA PRO A 229 23.57 -38.65 -26.51
C PRO A 229 24.75 -39.52 -26.08
N ARG A 230 24.59 -40.30 -25.00
CA ARG A 230 25.56 -41.33 -24.64
C ARG A 230 25.75 -42.24 -25.86
N HIS A 231 26.93 -42.18 -26.46
CA HIS A 231 27.38 -43.08 -27.51
C HIS A 231 27.34 -44.49 -26.91
N LEU A 232 26.27 -45.25 -27.21
CA LEU A 232 26.19 -46.66 -26.86
C LEU A 232 27.16 -47.39 -27.78
N ASP A 233 28.32 -47.74 -27.22
CA ASP A 233 29.24 -48.70 -27.82
C ASP A 233 28.49 -49.99 -28.16
N THR A 234 28.21 -50.15 -29.45
CA THR A 234 27.77 -51.38 -30.06
C THR A 234 28.86 -51.86 -31.00
N SER A 235 29.90 -52.47 -30.42
CA SER A 235 30.83 -53.36 -31.10
C SER A 235 31.57 -54.12 -29.99
N ASP A 236 31.46 -55.43 -29.83
CA ASP A 236 31.77 -56.42 -30.84
C ASP A 236 31.15 -57.77 -30.46
N GLN A 237 30.06 -58.13 -31.15
CA GLN A 237 29.60 -59.51 -31.23
C GLN A 237 29.41 -59.85 -32.71
N SER A 238 30.50 -59.87 -33.49
CA SER A 238 30.59 -60.69 -34.72
C SER A 238 31.98 -60.64 -35.35
N ARG A 239 32.94 -61.39 -34.79
CA ARG A 239 34.01 -62.01 -35.59
C ARG A 239 34.19 -63.48 -35.23
N ARG A 240 33.27 -64.31 -35.73
CA ARG A 240 33.57 -65.71 -36.06
C ARG A 240 33.48 -65.91 -37.57
N ARG A 241 34.62 -66.35 -38.12
CA ARG A 241 34.87 -67.19 -39.31
C ARG A 241 35.26 -66.56 -40.65
N ILE A 242 36.20 -67.28 -41.26
CA ILE A 242 36.76 -67.27 -42.63
C ILE A 242 38.03 -66.41 -42.67
N ILE A 243 39.26 -66.95 -42.75
CA ILE A 243 39.80 -68.11 -43.49
C ILE A 243 40.71 -68.95 -42.58
#